data_AF-A0A7Y5E4S7-F1
#
_entry.id   AF-A0A7Y5E4S7-F1
#
_cell.length_a   1.000
_cell.length_b   1.000
_cell.length_c   1.000
_cell.angle_alpha   90.00
_cell.angle_beta   90.00
_cell.angle_gamma   90.00
#
_symmetry.space_group_name_H-M   'P 1'
#
loop_
_entity.id
_entity.type
_entity.pdbx_description
1 polymer ?
#
loop_
_entity_poly.entity_id
_entity_poly.type
_entity_poly.pdbx_seq_one_letter_code
_entity_poly.pdbx_strand_id
1 'polypeptide(L)'
;MPKTMIELPRCIAYYKLSNLAVQVWACFTLCLWLSFIQSAHAEDKSRIVKWKDEKGATHYGDRVPPQYSDRESSIMNRQGITVKRNKPINDQEQALDLAKLEQDKKDKALLGAFTNADEIDLARDRNIQLDLIALENLNQEKISNQKQLAENQRLADSLTKRKKPISDDLSADIAKNQAEVGKINQRMSDRKQAIENTRNRFDADKARYLSLKHQREVVAP
;
A
#
# COMPACT_ATOMS: atom_id res chain seq x y z
N MET A 1 -57.43 26.94 49.98
CA MET A 1 -56.64 27.37 51.17
C MET A 1 -55.16 27.41 50.83
N PRO A 2 -54.41 28.32 51.45
CA PRO A 2 -53.20 28.95 50.88
C PRO A 2 -51.92 28.68 51.70
N LYS A 3 -50.77 29.04 51.12
CA LYS A 3 -49.64 29.80 51.71
C LYS A 3 -48.51 29.88 50.63
N THR A 4 -48.20 31.01 50.00
CA THR A 4 -47.33 32.13 50.47
C THR A 4 -45.98 31.64 51.04
N MET A 5 -44.79 32.18 50.78
CA MET A 5 -44.29 33.43 50.20
C MET A 5 -42.72 33.35 50.17
N ILE A 6 -42.06 34.04 49.22
CA ILE A 6 -40.79 34.84 49.36
C ILE A 6 -39.44 34.08 49.50
N GLU A 7 -38.49 34.05 48.53
CA GLU A 7 -37.55 35.09 47.95
C GLU A 7 -36.49 35.64 48.94
N LEU A 8 -35.19 35.27 48.88
CA LEU A 8 -34.01 35.95 48.25
C LEU A 8 -32.81 35.97 49.26
N PRO A 9 -31.59 36.50 48.98
CA PRO A 9 -30.61 36.18 47.92
C PRO A 9 -29.16 36.12 48.45
N ARG A 10 -28.35 35.07 48.19
CA ARG A 10 -26.88 35.17 48.42
C ARG A 10 -26.11 34.24 47.51
N CYS A 11 -25.56 34.76 46.40
CA CYS A 11 -24.25 34.36 45.86
C CYS A 11 -23.90 35.13 44.57
N ILE A 12 -23.81 36.47 44.64
CA ILE A 12 -23.17 37.30 43.58
C ILE A 12 -21.77 37.77 44.04
N ALA A 13 -21.17 37.12 45.04
CA ALA A 13 -19.92 37.57 45.67
C ALA A 13 -18.66 36.76 45.31
N TYR A 14 -18.74 35.76 44.44
CA TYR A 14 -17.58 34.89 44.14
C TYR A 14 -16.91 35.12 42.78
N TYR A 15 -17.48 35.94 41.90
CA TYR A 15 -16.94 36.11 40.53
C TYR A 15 -15.95 37.27 40.33
N LYS A 16 -15.72 38.11 41.35
CA LYS A 16 -14.87 39.31 41.22
C LYS A 16 -13.42 39.16 41.75
N LEU A 17 -13.09 38.06 42.40
CA LEU A 17 -11.75 37.85 42.99
C LEU A 17 -10.81 36.99 42.13
N SER A 18 -11.31 36.28 41.11
CA SER A 18 -10.48 35.50 40.17
C SER A 18 -9.97 36.30 38.96
N ASN A 19 -10.62 37.42 38.62
CA ASN A 19 -10.28 38.19 37.41
C ASN A 19 -9.07 39.13 37.59
N LEU A 20 -8.72 39.51 38.81
CA LEU A 20 -7.54 40.36 39.05
C LEU A 20 -6.21 39.58 38.97
N ALA A 21 -6.23 38.27 39.26
CA ALA A 21 -5.03 37.42 39.16
C ALA A 21 -4.73 37.01 37.70
N VAL A 22 -5.76 36.77 36.87
CA VAL A 22 -5.60 36.43 35.45
C VAL A 22 -5.10 37.63 34.64
N GLN A 23 -5.51 38.85 34.99
CA GLN A 23 -5.14 40.06 34.25
C GLN A 23 -3.69 40.50 34.49
N VAL A 24 -3.15 40.25 35.69
CA VAL A 24 -1.72 40.49 36.00
C VAL A 24 -0.81 39.45 35.33
N TRP A 25 -1.25 38.18 35.27
CA TRP A 25 -0.53 37.12 34.54
C TRP A 25 -0.60 37.31 33.01
N ALA A 26 -1.71 37.79 32.46
CA ALA A 26 -1.85 38.08 31.03
C ALA A 26 -0.95 39.24 30.57
N CYS A 27 -0.75 40.27 31.40
CA CYS A 27 0.18 41.36 31.08
C CYS A 27 1.65 40.96 31.20
N PHE A 28 2.01 40.07 32.14
CA PHE A 28 3.37 39.55 32.26
C PHE A 28 3.74 38.60 31.11
N THR A 29 2.80 37.78 30.63
CA THR A 29 3.02 36.89 29.47
C THR A 29 3.01 37.66 28.14
N LEU A 30 2.23 38.74 28.02
CA LEU A 30 2.23 39.61 26.83
C LEU A 30 3.54 40.39 26.68
N CYS A 31 4.15 40.89 27.76
CA CYS A 31 5.47 41.55 27.72
C CYS A 31 6.63 40.55 27.49
N LEU A 32 6.50 39.30 27.93
CA LEU A 32 7.45 38.22 27.62
C LEU A 32 7.31 37.69 26.19
N TRP A 33 6.15 37.85 25.54
CA TRP A 33 5.96 37.50 24.12
C TRP A 33 6.35 38.61 23.14
N LEU A 34 6.33 39.89 23.55
CA LEU A 34 6.73 41.02 22.70
C LEU A 34 8.25 41.30 22.66
N SER A 35 9.05 40.59 23.46
CA SER A 35 10.51 40.69 23.44
C SER A 35 11.20 39.66 22.51
N PHE A 36 10.43 38.86 21.76
CA PHE A 36 10.96 37.91 20.77
C PHE A 36 10.79 38.41 19.33
N ILE A 37 10.93 39.72 19.11
CA ILE A 37 11.05 40.30 17.76
C ILE A 37 12.34 41.11 17.74
N GLN A 38 13.46 40.40 17.60
CA GLN A 38 14.62 40.82 16.81
C GLN A 38 15.70 39.75 16.90
N SER A 39 15.87 39.01 15.81
CA SER A 39 17.17 38.70 15.22
C SER A 39 16.94 37.86 13.96
N ALA A 40 16.44 38.51 12.90
CA ALA A 40 16.74 38.03 11.55
C ALA A 40 18.20 38.40 11.26
N HIS A 41 19.14 37.65 11.84
CA HIS A 41 20.48 37.62 11.28
C HIS A 41 20.36 36.92 9.94
N ALA A 42 20.41 37.69 8.85
CA ALA A 42 21.03 37.22 7.64
C ALA A 42 22.49 36.86 8.00
N GLU A 43 22.67 35.65 8.53
CA GLU A 43 23.98 35.06 8.71
C GLU A 43 24.40 34.59 7.32
N ASP A 44 24.94 35.53 6.54
CA ASP A 44 25.78 35.20 5.40
C ASP A 44 27.05 34.52 5.93
N LYS A 45 26.88 33.27 6.40
CA LYS A 45 27.99 32.35 6.63
C LYS A 45 28.55 32.08 5.26
N SER A 46 29.64 32.77 4.93
CA SER A 46 30.48 32.58 3.74
C SER A 46 30.75 31.09 3.49
N ARG A 47 29.83 30.41 2.81
CA ARG A 47 29.89 28.99 2.45
C ARG A 47 30.37 28.96 1.01
N ILE A 48 31.57 28.45 0.80
CA ILE A 48 32.16 28.37 -0.54
C ILE A 48 31.71 27.04 -1.15
N VAL A 49 31.01 27.10 -2.27
CA VAL A 49 30.62 25.91 -3.03
C VAL A 49 31.66 25.63 -4.08
N LYS A 50 32.13 24.39 -4.12
CA LYS A 50 33.06 23.84 -5.11
C LYS A 50 32.28 22.95 -6.08
N TRP A 51 32.36 23.20 -7.37
CA TRP A 51 31.78 22.33 -8.41
C TRP A 51 32.76 22.11 -9.56
N LYS A 52 32.47 21.12 -10.42
CA LYS A 52 33.24 20.87 -11.65
C LYS A 52 32.40 21.19 -12.88
N ASP A 53 33.01 21.86 -13.86
CA ASP A 53 32.37 22.14 -15.15
C ASP A 53 32.45 20.94 -16.13
N GLU A 54 31.98 21.15 -17.37
CA GLU A 54 32.01 20.16 -18.45
C GLU A 54 33.42 19.71 -18.86
N LYS A 55 34.41 20.59 -18.69
CA LYS A 55 35.80 20.35 -19.05
C LYS A 55 36.60 19.78 -17.87
N GLY A 56 35.94 19.55 -16.73
CA GLY A 56 36.54 19.03 -15.50
C GLY A 56 37.28 20.10 -14.67
N ALA A 57 37.21 21.37 -15.03
CA ALA A 57 37.80 22.44 -14.25
C ALA A 57 36.98 22.70 -12.99
N THR A 58 37.67 22.93 -11.88
CA THR A 58 37.07 23.16 -10.56
C THR A 58 36.80 24.64 -10.37
N HIS A 59 35.56 24.98 -10.06
CA HIS A 59 35.12 26.34 -9.78
C HIS A 59 34.69 26.48 -8.32
N TYR A 60 34.85 27.70 -7.80
CA TYR A 60 34.50 28.07 -6.42
C TYR A 60 33.60 29.31 -6.46
N GLY A 61 32.53 29.33 -5.67
CA GLY A 61 31.63 30.47 -5.60
C GLY A 61 30.52 30.28 -4.58
N ASP A 62 29.66 31.27 -4.42
CA ASP A 62 28.62 31.26 -3.37
C ASP A 62 27.41 30.39 -3.74
N ARG A 63 27.18 30.14 -5.04
CA ARG A 63 26.10 29.29 -5.55
C ARG A 63 26.50 28.58 -6.84
N VAL A 64 26.12 27.30 -6.97
CA VAL A 64 26.29 26.55 -8.22
C VAL A 64 25.34 27.12 -9.28
N PRO A 65 25.82 27.47 -10.48
CA PRO A 65 24.96 27.87 -11.59
C PRO A 65 23.95 26.76 -11.92
N PRO A 66 22.70 27.09 -12.32
CA PRO A 66 21.67 26.10 -12.63
C PRO A 66 22.10 25.04 -13.67
N GLN A 67 23.01 25.40 -14.58
CA GLN A 67 23.56 24.51 -15.62
C GLN A 67 24.41 23.35 -15.05
N TYR A 68 24.86 23.46 -13.80
CA TYR A 68 25.70 22.47 -13.12
C TYR A 68 25.06 21.90 -11.84
N SER A 69 23.76 22.12 -11.63
CA SER A 69 23.04 21.64 -10.43
C SER A 69 23.04 20.12 -10.30
N ASP A 70 23.06 19.42 -11.43
CA ASP A 70 22.93 17.95 -11.52
C ASP A 70 24.29 17.25 -11.40
N ARG A 71 25.36 18.00 -11.10
CA ARG A 71 26.73 17.49 -10.98
C ARG A 71 27.20 17.47 -9.53
N GLU A 72 28.26 16.71 -9.29
CA GLU A 72 28.86 16.63 -7.95
C GLU A 72 29.37 18.01 -7.51
N SER A 73 28.80 18.52 -6.42
CA SER A 73 29.20 19.77 -5.80
C SER A 73 29.46 19.58 -4.31
N SER A 74 30.37 20.37 -3.75
CA SER A 74 30.83 20.24 -2.37
C SER A 74 30.83 21.60 -1.70
N ILE A 75 30.05 21.76 -0.64
CA ILE A 75 29.99 22.97 0.17
C ILE A 75 31.08 22.88 1.23
N MET A 76 31.96 23.88 1.26
CA MET A 76 33.08 24.00 2.19
C MET A 76 32.83 25.16 3.17
N ASN A 77 33.26 24.99 4.42
CA ASN A 77 33.31 26.08 5.39
C ASN A 77 34.53 26.98 5.10
N ARG A 78 34.61 28.13 5.78
CA ARG A 78 35.72 29.09 5.66
C ARG A 78 37.10 28.50 6.02
N GLN A 79 37.14 27.39 6.76
CA GLN A 79 38.37 26.67 7.12
C GLN A 79 38.78 25.63 6.06
N GLY A 80 38.08 25.58 4.92
CA GLY A 80 38.35 24.63 3.84
C GLY A 80 37.85 23.20 4.13
N ILE A 81 37.05 23.00 5.17
CA ILE A 81 36.48 21.69 5.53
C ILE A 81 35.18 21.51 4.75
N THR A 82 35.04 20.36 4.09
CA THR A 82 33.80 20.00 3.37
C THR A 82 32.69 19.71 4.39
N VAL A 83 31.63 20.52 4.36
CA VAL A 83 30.47 20.40 5.25
C VAL A 83 29.37 19.56 4.61
N LYS A 84 29.22 19.64 3.28
CA LYS A 84 28.18 18.89 2.56
C LYS A 84 28.65 18.54 1.15
N ARG A 85 28.63 17.26 0.80
CA ARG A 85 28.86 16.79 -0.58
C ARG A 85 27.51 16.45 -1.19
N ASN A 86 27.16 17.12 -2.27
CA ASN A 86 26.02 16.83 -3.12
C ASN A 86 26.52 15.98 -4.28
N LYS A 87 26.48 14.65 -4.12
CA LYS A 87 26.74 13.72 -5.23
C LYS A 87 25.41 13.52 -5.96
N PRO A 88 25.35 13.57 -7.30
CA PRO A 88 24.14 13.19 -8.01
C PRO A 88 23.77 11.78 -7.56
N ILE A 89 22.52 11.60 -7.14
CA ILE A 89 22.00 10.30 -6.79
C ILE A 89 22.14 9.43 -8.04
N ASN A 90 22.93 8.37 -7.95
CA ASN A 90 22.86 7.32 -8.95
C ASN A 90 21.58 6.56 -8.65
N ASP A 91 20.48 6.93 -9.29
CA ASP A 91 19.15 6.35 -9.08
C ASP A 91 19.18 4.82 -9.19
N GLN A 92 20.11 4.26 -9.98
CA GLN A 92 20.31 2.82 -10.11
C GLN A 92 20.93 2.19 -8.85
N GLU A 93 21.93 2.82 -8.22
CA GLU A 93 22.53 2.29 -6.98
C GLU A 93 21.53 2.34 -5.82
N GLN A 94 20.75 3.42 -5.70
CA GLN A 94 19.71 3.50 -4.68
C GLN A 94 18.57 2.49 -4.92
N ALA A 95 18.16 2.27 -6.17
CA ALA A 95 17.16 1.25 -6.49
C ALA A 95 17.64 -0.16 -6.15
N LEU A 96 18.92 -0.49 -6.43
CA LEU A 96 19.51 -1.78 -6.10
C LEU A 96 19.60 -2.02 -4.58
N ASP A 97 20.00 -1.00 -3.82
CA ASP A 97 20.08 -1.12 -2.36
C ASP A 97 18.70 -1.25 -1.71
N LEU A 98 17.69 -0.54 -2.23
CA LEU A 98 16.30 -0.70 -1.80
C LEU A 98 15.75 -2.09 -2.12
N ALA A 99 16.01 -2.61 -3.32
CA ALA A 99 15.57 -3.95 -3.74
C ALA A 99 16.20 -5.05 -2.88
N LYS A 100 17.50 -4.93 -2.54
CA LYS A 100 18.16 -5.85 -1.60
C LYS A 100 17.55 -5.79 -0.22
N LEU A 101 17.32 -4.59 0.32
CA LEU A 101 16.68 -4.42 1.63
C LEU A 101 15.27 -5.02 1.66
N GLU A 102 14.51 -4.86 0.58
CA GLU A 102 13.18 -5.47 0.44
C GLU A 102 13.26 -6.99 0.40
N GLN A 103 14.22 -7.54 -0.34
CA GLN A 103 14.45 -8.99 -0.40
C GLN A 103 14.86 -9.55 0.97
N ASP A 104 15.77 -8.90 1.68
CA ASP A 104 16.20 -9.31 3.02
C ASP A 104 15.04 -9.32 4.01
N LYS A 105 14.12 -8.33 3.90
CA LYS A 105 12.90 -8.30 4.70
C LYS A 105 11.98 -9.47 4.37
N LYS A 106 11.79 -9.77 3.08
CA LYS A 106 10.99 -10.92 2.62
C LYS A 106 11.58 -12.24 3.11
N ASP A 107 12.90 -12.42 3.00
CA ASP A 107 13.60 -13.63 3.43
C ASP A 107 13.50 -13.84 4.95
N LYS A 108 13.66 -12.77 5.74
CA LYS A 108 13.47 -12.81 7.20
C LYS A 108 12.03 -13.14 7.56
N ALA A 109 11.05 -12.55 6.87
CA ALA A 109 9.64 -12.86 7.07
C ALA A 109 9.33 -14.32 6.72
N LEU A 110 9.88 -14.83 5.61
CA LEU A 110 9.71 -16.21 5.17
C LEU A 110 10.27 -17.22 6.18
N LEU A 111 11.50 -16.99 6.67
CA LEU A 111 12.12 -17.83 7.70
C LEU A 111 11.43 -17.72 9.08
N GLY A 112 10.78 -16.59 9.36
CA GLY A 112 10.05 -16.35 10.61
C GLY A 112 8.62 -16.89 10.59
N ALA A 113 7.99 -16.98 9.41
CA ALA A 113 6.62 -17.45 9.25
C ALA A 113 6.51 -18.98 9.27
N PHE A 114 7.57 -19.69 8.87
CA PHE A 114 7.57 -21.15 8.72
C PHE A 114 8.73 -21.81 9.46
N THR A 115 8.45 -22.92 10.12
CA THR A 115 9.43 -23.72 10.86
C THR A 115 10.06 -24.80 9.99
N ASN A 116 9.31 -25.33 9.03
CA ASN A 116 9.74 -26.36 8.08
C ASN A 116 9.09 -26.12 6.70
N ALA A 117 9.55 -26.86 5.68
CA ALA A 117 9.06 -26.70 4.31
C ALA A 117 7.64 -27.25 4.10
N ASP A 118 7.18 -28.20 4.92
CA ASP A 118 5.86 -28.82 4.80
C ASP A 118 4.75 -27.86 5.27
N GLU A 119 5.05 -26.97 6.22
CA GLU A 119 4.15 -25.90 6.64
C GLU A 119 3.84 -24.93 5.49
N ILE A 120 4.76 -24.76 4.54
CA ILE A 120 4.54 -23.94 3.34
C ILE A 120 3.52 -24.61 2.41
N ASP A 121 3.61 -25.93 2.23
CA ASP A 121 2.61 -26.69 1.46
C ASP A 121 1.23 -26.63 2.14
N LEU A 122 1.19 -26.79 3.46
CA LEU A 122 -0.06 -26.70 4.21
C LEU A 122 -0.69 -25.31 4.13
N ALA A 123 0.13 -24.25 4.18
CA ALA A 123 -0.34 -22.88 3.99
C ALA A 123 -0.87 -22.66 2.57
N ARG A 124 -0.19 -23.18 1.55
CA ARG A 124 -0.66 -23.16 0.16
C ARG A 124 -2.03 -23.81 0.03
N ASP A 125 -2.16 -25.02 0.55
CA ASP A 125 -3.37 -25.83 0.42
C ASP A 125 -4.58 -25.16 1.11
N ARG A 126 -4.35 -24.53 2.28
CA ARG A 126 -5.35 -23.68 2.95
C ARG A 126 -5.72 -22.45 2.13
N ASN A 127 -4.74 -21.79 1.50
CA ASN A 127 -5.00 -20.59 0.69
C ASN A 127 -5.85 -20.92 -0.55
N ILE A 128 -5.62 -22.06 -1.21
CA ILE A 128 -6.39 -22.46 -2.40
C ILE A 128 -7.73 -23.11 -2.06
N GLN A 129 -7.99 -23.48 -0.80
CA GLN A 129 -9.18 -24.24 -0.41
C GLN A 129 -10.49 -23.54 -0.80
N LEU A 130 -10.59 -22.23 -0.59
CA LEU A 130 -11.79 -21.46 -0.94
C LEU A 130 -12.01 -21.41 -2.46
N ASP A 131 -10.93 -21.28 -3.24
CA ASP A 131 -11.03 -21.30 -4.70
C ASP A 131 -11.43 -22.69 -5.23
N LEU A 132 -10.96 -23.77 -4.60
CA LEU A 132 -11.37 -25.15 -4.92
C LEU A 132 -12.86 -25.36 -4.65
N ILE A 133 -13.37 -24.89 -3.50
CA ILE A 133 -14.81 -24.94 -3.18
C ILE A 133 -15.60 -24.11 -4.18
N ALA A 134 -15.12 -22.91 -4.54
CA ALA A 134 -15.77 -22.08 -5.54
C ALA A 134 -15.81 -22.76 -6.92
N LEU A 135 -14.74 -23.45 -7.32
CA LEU A 135 -14.68 -24.21 -8.56
C LEU A 135 -15.69 -25.35 -8.58
N GLU A 136 -15.85 -26.07 -7.47
CA GLU A 136 -16.85 -27.13 -7.36
C GLU A 136 -18.28 -26.58 -7.47
N ASN A 137 -18.57 -25.47 -6.78
CA ASN A 137 -19.88 -24.81 -6.87
C ASN A 137 -20.18 -24.34 -8.31
N LEU A 138 -19.20 -23.75 -8.99
CA LEU A 138 -19.33 -23.36 -10.40
C LEU A 138 -19.55 -24.57 -11.31
N ASN A 139 -18.92 -25.72 -11.01
CA ASN A 139 -19.13 -26.94 -11.75
C ASN A 139 -20.56 -27.48 -11.58
N GLN A 140 -21.12 -27.44 -10.36
CA GLN A 140 -22.52 -27.80 -10.13
C GLN A 140 -23.49 -26.83 -10.83
N GLU A 141 -23.22 -25.53 -10.78
CA GLU A 141 -23.99 -24.50 -11.51
C GLU A 141 -23.96 -24.76 -13.03
N LYS A 142 -22.79 -25.12 -13.57
CA LYS A 142 -22.62 -25.49 -14.98
C LYS A 142 -23.45 -26.70 -15.35
N ILE A 143 -23.39 -27.78 -14.57
CA ILE A 143 -24.14 -29.02 -14.83
C ILE A 143 -25.64 -28.72 -14.89
N SER A 144 -26.15 -27.92 -13.96
CA SER A 144 -27.57 -27.51 -13.95
C SER A 144 -27.96 -26.74 -15.22
N ASN A 145 -27.18 -25.72 -15.60
CA ASN A 145 -27.44 -24.94 -16.81
C ASN A 145 -27.31 -25.76 -18.09
N GLN A 146 -26.35 -26.68 -18.16
CA GLN A 146 -26.19 -27.59 -19.28
C GLN A 146 -27.36 -28.57 -19.40
N LYS A 147 -27.89 -29.06 -18.27
CA LYS A 147 -29.10 -29.89 -18.26
C LYS A 147 -30.28 -29.11 -18.82
N GLN A 148 -30.52 -27.88 -18.35
CA GLN A 148 -31.61 -27.05 -18.86
C GLN A 148 -31.46 -26.76 -20.36
N LEU A 149 -30.25 -26.42 -20.80
CA LEU A 149 -29.94 -26.20 -22.20
C LEU A 149 -30.24 -27.43 -23.05
N ALA A 150 -29.83 -28.61 -22.60
CA ALA A 150 -30.08 -29.87 -23.30
C ALA A 150 -31.57 -30.20 -23.41
N GLU A 151 -32.36 -29.98 -22.35
CA GLU A 151 -33.81 -30.20 -22.41
C GLU A 151 -34.50 -29.20 -23.35
N ASN A 152 -34.11 -27.93 -23.31
CA ASN A 152 -34.66 -26.90 -24.20
C ASN A 152 -34.31 -27.20 -25.68
N GLN A 153 -33.09 -27.64 -25.95
CA GLN A 153 -32.65 -28.08 -27.29
C GLN A 153 -33.43 -29.29 -27.77
N ARG A 154 -33.63 -30.32 -26.92
CA ARG A 154 -34.47 -31.48 -27.27
C ARG A 154 -35.89 -31.08 -27.62
N LEU A 155 -36.48 -30.14 -26.88
CA LEU A 155 -37.81 -29.63 -27.16
C LEU A 155 -37.85 -28.91 -28.52
N ALA A 156 -36.87 -28.05 -28.80
CA ALA A 156 -36.74 -27.35 -30.07
C ALA A 156 -36.58 -28.33 -31.26
N ASP A 157 -35.74 -29.36 -31.11
CA ASP A 157 -35.55 -30.42 -32.10
C ASP A 157 -36.86 -31.19 -32.35
N SER A 158 -37.60 -31.48 -31.29
CA SER A 158 -38.89 -32.16 -31.34
C SER A 158 -39.94 -31.33 -32.11
N LEU A 159 -39.98 -30.01 -31.89
CA LEU A 159 -40.85 -29.09 -32.64
C LEU A 159 -40.45 -29.02 -34.12
N THR A 160 -39.15 -28.90 -34.38
CA THR A 160 -38.59 -28.86 -35.74
C THR A 160 -38.93 -30.13 -36.53
N LYS A 161 -38.78 -31.31 -35.91
CA LYS A 161 -39.18 -32.61 -36.50
C LYS A 161 -40.67 -32.67 -36.85
N ARG A 162 -41.51 -32.03 -36.03
CA ARG A 162 -42.96 -31.89 -36.27
C ARG A 162 -43.32 -30.72 -37.20
N LYS A 163 -42.33 -30.02 -37.77
CA LYS A 163 -42.50 -28.81 -38.60
C LYS A 163 -43.32 -27.71 -37.91
N LYS A 164 -43.24 -27.63 -36.57
CA LYS A 164 -43.84 -26.56 -35.78
C LYS A 164 -42.80 -25.45 -35.55
N PRO A 165 -43.20 -24.17 -35.56
CA PRO A 165 -42.29 -23.09 -35.23
C PRO A 165 -41.81 -23.20 -33.77
N ILE A 166 -40.57 -22.78 -33.54
CA ILE A 166 -40.01 -22.61 -32.19
C ILE A 166 -40.55 -21.29 -31.64
N SER A 167 -41.02 -21.27 -30.39
CA SER A 167 -41.46 -20.03 -29.75
C SER A 167 -40.27 -19.12 -29.43
N ASP A 168 -40.49 -17.81 -29.49
CA ASP A 168 -39.45 -16.82 -29.16
C ASP A 168 -38.90 -17.04 -27.75
N ASP A 169 -39.77 -17.36 -26.79
CA ASP A 169 -39.43 -17.69 -25.40
C ASP A 169 -38.44 -18.87 -25.31
N LEU A 170 -38.73 -19.98 -26.00
CA LEU A 170 -37.85 -21.16 -26.02
C LEU A 170 -36.49 -20.83 -26.65
N SER A 171 -36.49 -20.03 -27.72
CA SER A 171 -35.25 -19.59 -28.36
C SER A 171 -34.41 -18.69 -27.45
N ALA A 172 -35.07 -17.79 -26.70
CA ALA A 172 -34.44 -16.89 -25.75
C ALA A 172 -33.85 -17.67 -24.57
N ASP A 173 -34.55 -18.68 -24.07
CA ASP A 173 -34.06 -19.55 -22.99
C ASP A 173 -32.83 -20.35 -23.41
N ILE A 174 -32.82 -20.93 -24.63
CA ILE A 174 -31.64 -21.61 -25.17
C ILE A 174 -30.44 -20.65 -25.23
N ALA A 175 -30.64 -19.46 -25.79
CA ALA A 175 -29.58 -18.46 -25.90
C ALA A 175 -29.07 -18.01 -24.52
N LYS A 176 -29.98 -17.81 -23.57
CA LYS A 176 -29.67 -17.45 -22.17
C LYS A 176 -28.87 -18.53 -21.46
N ASN A 177 -29.32 -19.80 -21.51
CA ASN A 177 -28.59 -20.90 -20.87
C ASN A 177 -27.21 -21.09 -21.50
N GLN A 178 -27.09 -20.95 -22.82
CA GLN A 178 -25.81 -21.04 -23.51
C GLN A 178 -24.86 -19.91 -23.10
N ALA A 179 -25.36 -18.68 -23.01
CA ALA A 179 -24.59 -17.54 -22.51
C ALA A 179 -24.14 -17.75 -21.06
N GLU A 180 -25.01 -18.29 -20.20
CA GLU A 180 -24.67 -18.54 -18.80
C GLU A 180 -23.61 -19.64 -18.64
N VAL A 181 -23.70 -20.74 -19.41
CA VAL A 181 -22.62 -21.75 -19.47
C VAL A 181 -21.30 -21.10 -19.90
N GLY A 182 -21.32 -20.19 -20.87
CA GLY A 182 -20.15 -19.42 -21.28
C GLY A 182 -19.54 -18.61 -20.14
N LYS A 183 -20.35 -17.85 -19.39
CA LYS A 183 -19.91 -17.07 -18.23
C LYS A 183 -19.37 -17.96 -17.11
N ILE A 184 -20.02 -19.08 -16.83
CA ILE A 184 -19.55 -20.04 -15.81
C ILE A 184 -18.18 -20.60 -16.20
N ASN A 185 -17.98 -20.97 -17.48
CA ASN A 185 -16.68 -21.44 -17.95
C ASN A 185 -15.58 -20.38 -17.77
N GLN A 186 -15.88 -19.09 -18.04
CA GLN A 186 -14.93 -18.01 -17.80
C GLN A 186 -14.59 -17.89 -16.31
N ARG A 187 -15.61 -17.85 -15.44
CA ARG A 187 -15.42 -17.83 -13.97
C ARG A 187 -14.57 -19.00 -13.48
N MET A 188 -14.80 -20.20 -14.02
CA MET A 188 -13.98 -21.39 -13.71
C MET A 188 -12.54 -21.24 -14.17
N SER A 189 -12.31 -20.68 -15.37
CA SER A 189 -10.97 -20.40 -15.89
C SER A 189 -10.22 -19.42 -14.99
N ASP A 190 -10.87 -18.34 -14.58
CA ASP A 190 -10.28 -17.34 -13.69
C ASP A 190 -9.92 -17.94 -12.32
N ARG A 191 -10.79 -18.78 -11.75
CA ARG A 191 -10.51 -19.49 -10.50
C ARG A 191 -9.33 -20.46 -10.62
N LYS A 192 -9.25 -21.22 -11.72
CA LYS A 192 -8.11 -22.11 -11.98
C LYS A 192 -6.80 -21.33 -12.08
N GLN A 193 -6.81 -20.18 -12.75
CA GLN A 193 -5.63 -19.32 -12.84
C GLN A 193 -5.24 -18.76 -11.47
N ALA A 194 -6.20 -18.37 -10.63
CA ALA A 194 -5.92 -17.90 -9.27
C ALA A 194 -5.28 -18.99 -8.39
N ILE A 195 -5.78 -20.23 -8.48
CA ILE A 195 -5.19 -21.40 -7.82
C ILE A 195 -3.74 -21.60 -8.29
N GLU A 196 -3.51 -21.57 -9.59
CA GLU A 196 -2.18 -21.80 -10.17
C GLU A 196 -1.19 -20.69 -9.82
N ASN A 197 -1.62 -19.43 -9.86
CA ASN A 197 -0.80 -18.30 -9.42
C ASN A 197 -0.42 -18.43 -7.93
N THR A 198 -1.36 -18.88 -7.11
CA THR A 198 -1.12 -19.13 -5.68
C THR A 198 -0.11 -20.26 -5.50
N ARG A 199 -0.27 -21.38 -6.21
CA ARG A 199 0.68 -22.51 -6.19
C ARG A 199 2.09 -22.05 -6.57
N ASN A 200 2.23 -21.38 -7.69
CA ASN A 200 3.52 -20.88 -8.18
C ASN A 200 4.21 -19.95 -7.17
N ARG A 201 3.45 -19.08 -6.49
CA ARG A 201 4.00 -18.22 -5.44
C ARG A 201 4.54 -19.05 -4.27
N PHE A 202 3.75 -19.98 -3.76
CA PHE A 202 4.16 -20.83 -2.64
C PHE A 202 5.30 -21.79 -2.99
N ASP A 203 5.35 -22.29 -4.22
CA ASP A 203 6.45 -23.15 -4.69
C ASP A 203 7.76 -22.34 -4.80
N ALA A 204 7.69 -21.09 -5.25
CA ALA A 204 8.83 -20.16 -5.24
C ALA A 204 9.28 -19.84 -3.80
N ASP A 205 8.35 -19.57 -2.89
CA ASP A 205 8.63 -19.34 -1.48
C ASP A 205 9.29 -20.59 -0.84
N LYS A 206 8.80 -21.79 -1.15
CA LYS A 206 9.38 -23.05 -0.68
C LYS A 206 10.82 -23.23 -1.17
N ALA A 207 11.06 -23.01 -2.46
CA ALA A 207 12.40 -23.09 -3.04
C ALA A 207 13.35 -22.07 -2.38
N ARG A 208 12.88 -20.83 -2.17
CA ARG A 208 13.66 -19.79 -1.48
C ARG A 208 13.95 -20.19 -0.04
N TYR A 209 12.96 -20.67 0.70
CA TYR A 209 13.10 -21.12 2.09
C TYR A 209 14.17 -22.20 2.23
N LEU A 210 14.14 -23.23 1.37
CA LEU A 210 15.14 -24.30 1.36
C LEU A 210 16.55 -23.76 1.08
N SER A 211 16.69 -22.84 0.13
CA SER A 211 17.99 -22.22 -0.16
C SER A 211 18.54 -21.42 1.03
N LEU A 212 17.67 -20.67 1.73
CA LEU A 212 18.05 -19.87 2.90
C LEU A 212 18.43 -20.76 4.09
N LYS A 213 17.75 -21.90 4.28
CA LYS A 213 18.10 -22.88 5.32
C LYS A 213 19.45 -23.51 5.04
N HIS A 214 19.69 -23.96 3.81
CA HIS A 214 20.98 -24.52 3.42
C HIS A 214 22.12 -23.52 3.61
N GLN A 215 21.94 -22.26 3.20
CA GLN A 215 22.94 -21.21 3.41
C GLN A 215 23.26 -20.98 4.90
N ARG A 216 22.26 -21.03 5.78
CA ARG A 216 22.47 -20.88 7.23
C ARG A 216 23.23 -22.05 7.84
N GLU A 217 22.98 -23.27 7.37
CA GLU A 217 23.70 -24.47 7.82
C GLU A 217 25.17 -24.43 7.39
N VAL A 218 25.46 -23.95 6.18
CA VAL A 218 26.84 -23.82 5.67
C VAL A 218 27.64 -22.72 6.40
N VAL A 219 26.97 -21.68 6.88
CA VAL A 219 27.62 -20.52 7.55
C VAL A 219 27.73 -20.70 9.07
N ALA A 220 27.06 -21.71 9.66
CA ALA A 220 27.16 -22.02 11.08
C ALA A 220 28.42 -22.86 11.38
N PRO A 221 29.36 -22.39 12.23
CA PRO A 221 30.52 -23.18 12.67
C PRO A 221 30.16 -24.28 13.69
#